data_AF-A0ABC7ZV67-F1
#
_entry.id   AF-A0ABC7ZV67-F1
#
_cell.length_a   1.000
_cell.length_b   1.000
_cell.length_c   1.000
_cell.angle_alpha   90.00
_cell.angle_beta   90.00
_cell.angle_gamma   90.00
#
_symmetry.space_group_name_H-M   'P 1'
#
loop_
_entity.id
_entity.type
_entity.pdbx_description
1 polymer ?
#
loop_
_entity_poly.entity_id
_entity_poly.type
_entity_poly.pdbx_seq_one_letter_code
_entity_poly.pdbx_strand_id
1 'polypeptide(L)'
;MDGEPDHVHLLINYPPKLAIFSLVNSLKGISNRLLRRDRPDIAVRYYYKGVMWSPGYFASSCGGAPISVIRQYIEQQQTPG
;
A
#
# COMPACT_ATOMS: atom_id res chain seq x y z
N MET A 1 -2.90 13.94 6.49
CA MET A 1 -1.82 13.53 5.56
C MET A 1 -1.47 12.13 5.99
N ASP A 2 -2.19 11.17 5.42
CA ASP A 2 -2.48 9.87 6.03
C ASP A 2 -1.70 8.78 5.30
N GLY A 3 -0.55 8.46 5.87
CA GLY A 3 0.45 7.54 5.37
C GLY A 3 1.78 8.04 5.88
N GLU A 4 2.37 7.32 6.84
CA GLU A 4 3.78 7.51 7.19
C GLU A 4 4.61 7.66 5.90
N PRO A 5 5.59 8.57 5.86
CA PRO A 5 6.17 9.09 4.62
C PRO A 5 6.81 8.05 3.69
N ASP A 6 6.92 6.79 4.11
CA ASP A 6 7.55 5.68 3.40
C ASP A 6 6.63 4.50 3.05
N HIS A 7 5.35 4.49 3.45
CA HIS A 7 4.44 3.38 3.15
C HIS A 7 2.97 3.77 2.92
N VAL A 8 2.21 2.86 2.28
CA VAL A 8 0.79 3.06 1.94
C VAL A 8 -0.05 1.90 2.45
N HIS A 9 -1.13 2.24 3.16
CA HIS A 9 -2.15 1.29 3.62
C HIS A 9 -3.36 1.32 2.70
N LEU A 10 -3.82 0.16 2.26
CA LEU A 10 -5.00 0.03 1.40
C LEU A 10 -6.00 -0.94 2.04
N LEU A 11 -7.24 -0.48 2.24
CA LEU A 11 -8.37 -1.37 2.51
C LEU A 11 -9.03 -1.75 1.19
N ILE A 12 -9.02 -3.05 0.87
CA ILE A 12 -9.50 -3.52 -0.43
C ILE A 12 -10.52 -4.63 -0.23
N ASN A 13 -11.70 -4.46 -0.82
CA ASN A 13 -12.61 -5.58 -1.07
C ASN A 13 -12.22 -6.21 -2.42
N TYR A 14 -11.85 -7.48 -2.43
CA TYR A 14 -11.41 -8.18 -3.63
C TYR A 14 -11.96 -9.61 -3.70
N PRO A 15 -12.12 -10.18 -4.91
CA PRO A 15 -12.63 -11.53 -5.07
C PRO A 15 -11.74 -12.58 -4.38
N PRO A 16 -12.29 -13.47 -3.53
CA PRO A 16 -11.50 -14.44 -2.76
C PRO A 16 -10.79 -15.49 -3.63
N LYS A 17 -11.22 -15.65 -4.89
CA LYS A 17 -10.59 -16.54 -5.87
C LYS A 17 -9.25 -16.01 -6.39
N LEU A 18 -8.95 -14.73 -6.19
CA LEU A 18 -7.70 -14.11 -6.63
C LEU A 18 -6.65 -14.19 -5.52
N ALA A 19 -5.42 -14.53 -5.89
CA ALA A 19 -4.31 -14.48 -4.96
C ALA A 19 -3.98 -13.03 -4.59
N ILE A 20 -3.82 -12.75 -3.28
CA ILE A 20 -3.43 -11.43 -2.77
C ILE A 20 -2.14 -10.95 -3.43
N PHE A 21 -1.16 -11.86 -3.61
CA PHE A 21 0.10 -11.56 -4.28
C PHE A 21 -0.10 -10.97 -5.68
N SER A 22 -1.01 -11.52 -6.48
CA SER A 22 -1.31 -11.04 -7.83
C SER A 22 -1.90 -9.64 -7.81
N LEU A 23 -2.80 -9.36 -6.86
CA LEU A 23 -3.38 -8.03 -6.66
C LEU A 23 -2.30 -7.02 -6.27
N VAL A 24 -1.48 -7.33 -5.26
CA VAL A 24 -0.43 -6.45 -4.75
C VAL A 24 0.62 -6.15 -5.81
N ASN A 25 1.07 -7.15 -6.57
CA ASN A 25 2.01 -6.93 -7.67
C ASN A 25 1.45 -6.04 -8.76
N SER A 26 0.17 -6.21 -9.09
CA SER A 26 -0.50 -5.38 -10.10
C SER A 26 -0.59 -3.93 -9.62
N LEU A 27 -1.01 -3.71 -8.37
CA LEU A 27 -1.09 -2.39 -7.76
C LEU A 27 0.28 -1.69 -7.72
N LYS A 28 1.31 -2.38 -7.22
CA LYS A 28 2.69 -1.85 -7.15
C LYS A 28 3.25 -1.57 -8.54
N GLY A 29 3.05 -2.47 -9.50
CA GLY A 29 3.53 -2.30 -10.87
C GLY A 29 2.86 -1.14 -11.62
N ILE A 30 1.53 -1.07 -11.56
CA ILE A 30 0.75 -0.02 -12.25
C ILE A 30 1.03 1.34 -11.61
N SER A 31 0.99 1.45 -10.28
CA SER A 31 1.29 2.71 -9.58
C SER A 31 2.70 3.22 -9.88
N ASN A 32 3.69 2.33 -9.87
CA ASN A 32 5.07 2.63 -10.26
C ASN A 32 5.14 3.21 -11.69
N ARG A 33 4.42 2.61 -12.65
CA ARG A 33 4.35 3.13 -14.03
C ARG A 33 3.65 4.49 -14.11
N LEU A 34 2.49 4.63 -13.47
CA LEU A 34 1.67 5.85 -13.53
C LEU A 34 2.37 7.02 -12.85
N LEU A 35 3.01 6.81 -11.69
CA LEU A 35 3.73 7.86 -10.99
C LEU A 35 4.92 8.39 -11.80
N ARG A 36 5.68 7.52 -12.50
CA ARG A 36 6.75 8.00 -13.40
C ARG A 36 6.23 8.87 -14.53
N ARG A 37 5.04 8.53 -15.07
CA ARG A 37 4.46 9.24 -16.21
C ARG A 37 3.81 10.55 -15.77
N ASP A 38 3.01 10.51 -14.73
CA ASP A 38 2.06 11.56 -14.38
C ASP A 38 2.57 12.45 -13.24
N ARG A 39 3.51 11.97 -12.41
CA ARG A 39 4.06 12.67 -11.25
C ARG A 39 5.57 12.47 -11.11
N PRO A 40 6.37 12.92 -12.10
CA PRO A 40 7.82 12.76 -12.08
C PRO A 40 8.46 13.43 -10.84
N ASP A 41 7.82 14.47 -10.30
CA ASP A 41 8.21 15.15 -9.06
C ASP A 41 8.21 14.20 -7.85
N ILE A 42 7.19 13.36 -7.73
CA ILE A 42 7.11 12.33 -6.68
C ILE A 42 8.07 11.18 -7.00
N ALA A 43 8.14 10.78 -8.27
CA ALA A 43 9.01 9.68 -8.68
C ALA A 43 10.49 9.98 -8.35
N VAL A 44 10.99 11.18 -8.64
CA VAL A 44 12.38 11.56 -8.31
C VAL A 44 12.64 11.53 -6.81
N ARG A 45 11.66 11.93 -5.99
CA ARG A 45 11.82 12.02 -4.53
C ARG A 45 11.86 10.67 -3.84
N TYR A 46 11.08 9.69 -4.31
CA TYR A 46 10.89 8.41 -3.63
C TYR A 46 11.52 7.20 -4.34
N TYR A 47 11.98 7.36 -5.59
CA TYR A 47 12.70 6.28 -6.25
C TYR A 47 14.13 6.22 -5.74
N TYR A 48 14.47 5.10 -5.12
CA TYR A 48 15.84 4.77 -4.76
C TYR A 48 16.31 3.58 -5.60
N LYS A 49 17.43 3.72 -6.31
CA LYS A 49 17.99 2.68 -7.20
C LYS A 49 17.01 2.12 -8.25
N GLY A 50 16.13 2.96 -8.77
CA GLY A 50 15.20 2.59 -9.84
C GLY A 50 13.96 1.82 -9.40
N VAL A 51 13.76 1.64 -8.08
CA VAL A 51 12.55 1.01 -7.51
C VAL A 51 11.82 1.99 -6.60
N MET A 52 10.49 2.01 -6.71
CA MET A 52 9.64 2.81 -5.82
C MET A 52 9.20 2.04 -4.58
N TRP A 53 8.79 0.79 -4.78
CA TRP A 53 8.22 -0.04 -3.73
C TRP A 53 9.24 -1.08 -3.26
N SER A 54 9.33 -1.29 -1.95
CA SER A 54 10.03 -2.44 -1.37
C SER A 54 9.46 -3.75 -1.93
N PRO A 55 10.23 -4.84 -2.05
CA PRO A 55 9.72 -6.12 -2.56
C PRO A 55 8.59 -6.70 -1.70
N GLY A 56 8.68 -6.52 -0.39
CA GLY A 56 7.71 -7.02 0.59
C GLY A 56 6.35 -6.32 0.55
N TYR A 57 5.37 -6.94 1.18
CA TYR A 57 4.06 -6.38 1.48
C TYR A 57 3.51 -7.06 2.73
N PHE A 58 2.63 -6.37 3.45
CA PHE A 58 1.85 -6.94 4.53
C PHE A 58 0.38 -7.03 4.08
N ALA A 59 -0.27 -8.15 4.39
CA ALA A 59 -1.69 -8.33 4.14
C ALA A 59 -2.31 -9.08 5.31
N SER A 60 -3.42 -8.55 5.83
CA SER A 60 -4.18 -9.16 6.91
C SER A 60 -5.66 -9.08 6.57
N SER A 61 -6.41 -10.16 6.85
CA SER A 61 -7.85 -10.16 6.68
C SER A 61 -8.51 -9.40 7.81
N CYS A 62 -9.31 -8.38 7.46
CA CYS A 62 -10.21 -7.74 8.39
C CYS A 62 -11.54 -8.50 8.33
N GLY A 63 -11.62 -9.67 8.99
CA GLY A 63 -12.82 -10.51 8.97
C GLY A 63 -14.02 -9.75 9.54
N GLY A 64 -14.98 -9.35 8.69
CA GLY A 64 -16.25 -8.70 9.07
C GLY A 64 -16.15 -7.46 9.99
N ALA A 65 -14.93 -6.97 10.24
CA ALA A 65 -14.67 -6.10 11.36
C ALA A 65 -15.26 -4.71 11.08
N PRO A 66 -16.01 -4.13 12.05
CA PRO A 66 -16.57 -2.80 11.89
C PRO A 66 -15.47 -1.77 11.63
N ILE A 67 -15.80 -0.72 10.89
CA ILE A 67 -14.86 0.29 10.40
C ILE A 67 -14.01 0.93 11.51
N SER A 68 -14.50 0.91 12.75
CA SER A 68 -13.79 1.34 13.96
C SER A 68 -12.52 0.51 14.23
N VAL A 69 -12.56 -0.80 14.03
CA VAL A 69 -11.42 -1.71 14.24
C VAL A 69 -10.35 -1.48 13.16
N ILE A 70 -10.79 -1.21 11.92
CA ILE A 70 -9.89 -0.91 10.81
C ILE A 70 -9.19 0.44 11.05
N ARG A 71 -9.92 1.45 11.52
CA ARG A 71 -9.34 2.74 11.92
C ARG A 71 -8.31 2.56 13.04
N GLN A 72 -8.65 1.78 14.06
CA GLN A 72 -7.75 1.53 15.19
C GLN A 72 -6.48 0.79 14.77
N TYR A 73 -6.56 -0.13 13.78
CA TYR A 73 -5.37 -0.77 13.20
C TYR A 73 -4.47 0.24 12.47
N ILE A 74 -5.04 1.13 11.65
CA ILE A 74 -4.27 2.16 10.94
C ILE A 74 -3.58 3.10 11.94
N GLU A 75 -4.28 3.51 13.00
CA GLU A 75 -3.74 4.35 14.07
C GLU A 75 -2.62 3.64 14.85
N GLN A 76 -2.77 2.35 15.16
CA GLN A 76 -1.75 1.58 15.88
C GLN A 76 -0.50 1.30 15.05
N GLN A 77 -0.60 1.22 13.72
CA GLN A 77 0.56 1.06 12.82
C GLN A 77 1.36 2.36 12.64
N GLN A 78 0.82 3.53 13.04
CA GLN A 78 1.54 4.81 13.05
C GLN A 78 2.42 4.99 14.30
N THR A 79 2.30 4.12 15.29
CA THR A 79 3.14 4.11 16.49
C THR A 79 4.03 2.87 16.48
N PRO A 80 5.33 2.99 16.17
CA PRO A 80 6.29 1.95 16.48
C PRO A 80 6.37 1.85 18.01
N GLY A 81 6.17 0.65 18.55
CA GLY A 81 6.65 0.32 19.89
C GLY A 81 8.17 0.23 19.92
#